data_AF-A0A1D9BAS7-F1
#
_entry.id   AF-A0A1D9BAS7-F1
#
_cell.length_a   1.000
_cell.length_b   1.000
_cell.length_c   1.000
_cell.angle_alpha   90.00
_cell.angle_beta   90.00
_cell.angle_gamma   90.00
#
_symmetry.space_group_name_H-M   'P 1'
#
loop_
_entity.id
_entity.type
_entity.pdbx_description
1 polymer ?
#
loop_
_entity_poly.entity_id
_entity_poly.type
_entity_poly.pdbx_seq_one_letter_code
_entity_poly.pdbx_strand_id
1 'polypeptide(L)' 'MESLYLLIPLSVLLVVVIGALFWNAIRGGQFDDLEGPAHRILQDDDRPGHESPGNEAGREKNN' A
#
# COMPACT_ATOMS: atom_id res chain seq x y z
N MET A 1 25.24 26.69 29.16
CA MET A 1 26.03 25.44 29.13
C MET A 1 25.23 24.24 29.62
N GLU A 2 24.33 24.38 30.60
CA GLU A 2 23.54 23.26 31.14
C GLU A 2 22.60 22.59 30.13
N SER A 3 22.00 23.37 29.22
CA SER A 3 21.09 22.83 28.19
C SER A 3 21.76 21.85 27.23
N LEU A 4 23.07 21.98 26.98
CA LEU A 4 23.81 21.08 26.11
C LEU A 4 23.82 19.64 26.65
N TYR A 5 23.88 19.48 27.98
CA TYR A 5 23.83 18.16 28.61
C TYR A 5 22.48 17.45 28.43
N LEU A 6 21.41 18.19 28.20
CA LEU A 6 20.09 17.64 27.90
C LEU A 6 19.88 17.46 26.39
N LEU A 7 20.33 18.42 25.59
CA LEU A 7 20.16 18.44 24.13
C LEU A 7 20.97 17.37 23.42
N ILE A 8 22.19 17.05 23.88
CA ILE A 8 23.04 16.02 23.28
C ILE A 8 22.42 14.61 23.38
N PRO A 9 22.01 14.11 24.56
CA PRO A 9 21.37 12.80 24.63
C PRO A 9 20.00 12.78 23.95
N LEU A 10 19.25 13.87 24.00
CA LEU A 10 17.98 13.99 23.28
C LEU A 10 18.16 13.87 21.76
N SER A 11 19.20 14.51 21.19
CA SER A 11 19.46 14.44 19.76
C SER A 11 19.91 13.04 19.32
N VAL A 12 20.76 12.36 20.11
CA VAL A 12 21.15 10.97 19.86
C VAL A 12 19.95 10.04 19.88
N LEU A 13 19.06 10.19 20.88
CA LEU A 13 17.83 9.41 20.96
C LEU A 13 16.96 9.62 19.71
N LEU A 14 16.82 10.87 19.28
CA LEU A 14 16.02 11.23 18.11
C LEU A 14 16.57 10.61 16.82
N VAL A 15 17.90 10.61 16.64
CA VAL A 15 18.58 9.93 15.52
C VAL A 15 18.33 8.43 15.55
N VAL A 16 18.41 7.78 16.71
CA VAL A 16 18.14 6.34 16.86
C VAL A 16 16.69 6.01 16.51
N VAL A 17 15.73 6.80 17.00
CA VAL A 17 14.30 6.61 16.71
C VAL A 17 14.03 6.72 15.21
N ILE A 18 14.51 7.80 14.58
CA ILE A 18 14.36 7.97 13.13
C ILE A 18 15.03 6.81 12.39
N GLY A 19 16.27 6.45 12.74
CA GLY A 19 16.98 5.34 12.13
C GLY A 19 16.23 4.01 12.24
N ALA A 20 15.59 3.73 13.38
CA ALA A 20 14.78 2.54 13.59
C ALA A 20 13.51 2.53 12.72
N LEU A 21 12.83 3.69 12.59
CA LEU A 21 11.67 3.84 11.71
C LEU A 21 12.04 3.61 10.24
N PHE A 22 13.14 4.21 9.78
CA PHE A 22 13.66 4.00 8.42
C PHE A 22 14.08 2.54 8.21
N TRP A 23 14.75 1.94 9.20
CA TRP A 23 15.14 0.54 9.14
C TRP A 23 13.92 -0.37 8.97
N ASN A 24 12.86 -0.13 9.76
CA ASN A 24 11.60 -0.86 9.67
C ASN A 24 10.93 -0.66 8.29
N ALA A 25 10.87 0.57 7.79
CA ALA A 25 10.28 0.88 6.48
C ALA A 25 10.98 0.15 5.32
N ILE A 26 12.31 0.00 5.38
CA ILE A 26 13.10 -0.75 4.39
C ILE A 26 12.80 -2.26 4.47
N ARG A 27 12.57 -2.81 5.67
CA ARG A 27 12.30 -4.24 5.87
C ARG A 27 10.84 -4.61 5.64
N GLY A 28 9.94 -3.62 5.74
CA GLY A 28 8.49 -3.81 5.63
C GLY A 28 7.98 -4.22 4.24
N GLY A 29 8.85 -4.53 3.27
CA GLY A 29 8.42 -5.15 2.01
C GLY A 29 7.49 -4.28 1.16
N GLN A 30 7.39 -2.97 1.42
CA GLN A 30 6.49 -2.05 0.71
C GLN A 30 6.87 -1.86 -0.78
N PHE A 31 8.01 -2.42 -1.19
CA PHE A 31 8.46 -2.48 -2.57
C PHE A 31 8.00 -3.76 -3.31
N ASP A 32 7.52 -4.77 -2.59
CA ASP A 32 7.05 -6.05 -3.15
C ASP A 32 5.65 -5.90 -3.78
N ASP A 33 4.82 -4.99 -3.24
CA ASP A 33 3.47 -4.68 -3.75
C ASP A 33 3.45 -3.62 -4.86
N LEU A 34 4.62 -3.19 -5.38
CA LEU A 34 4.70 -2.34 -6.57
C LEU A 34 4.70 -3.16 -7.88
N GLU A 35 4.91 -4.47 -7.81
CA GLU A 35 4.80 -5.37 -8.98
C GLU A 35 3.34 -5.74 -9.30
N GLY A 36 2.45 -5.74 -8.30
CA GLY A 36 1.03 -6.08 -8.45
C GLY A 36 0.17 -5.08 -9.24
N PRO A 37 0.34 -3.75 -9.11
CA PRO A 37 -0.44 -2.75 -9.85
C PRO A 37 -0.04 -2.63 -11.33
N ALA A 38 1.25 -2.78 -11.65
CA ALA A 38 1.75 -2.63 -13.02
C ALA A 38 1.19 -3.70 -13.96
N HIS A 39 0.98 -4.92 -13.46
CA HIS A 39 0.43 -6.02 -14.25
C HIS A 39 -1.08 -5.88 -14.52
N ARG A 40 -1.83 -5.18 -13.65
CA ARG A 40 -3.27 -4.92 -13.86
C ARG A 40 -3.53 -3.81 -14.88
N ILE A 41 -2.70 -2.77 -14.91
CA ILE A 41 -2.82 -1.67 -15.87
C ILE A 41 -2.56 -2.12 -17.32
N LEU A 42 -1.64 -3.09 -17.52
CA LEU A 42 -1.33 -3.65 -18.84
C LEU A 42 -2.31 -4.75 -19.29
N GLN A 43 -3.01 -5.43 -18.38
CA GLN A 43 -3.94 -6.52 -18.69
C GLN A 43 -5.42 -6.09 -18.76
N ASP A 44 -5.77 -4.88 -18.31
CA ASP A 44 -7.15 -4.38 -18.33
C ASP A 44 -7.61 -3.84 -19.70
N ASP A 45 -6.69 -3.59 -20.65
CA ASP A 45 -7.03 -3.07 -21.99
C ASP A 45 -7.52 -4.17 -22.97
N ASP A 46 -7.34 -5.46 -22.61
CA ASP A 46 -7.61 -6.61 -23.49
C ASP A 46 -8.82 -7.47 -23.07
N ARG A 47 -9.71 -6.98 -22.19
CA ARG A 47 -10.94 -7.73 -21.85
C ARG A 47 -12.10 -7.30 -22.75
N PRO A 48 -12.48 -8.11 -23.76
CA PRO A 48 -13.68 -7.84 -24.54
C PRO A 48 -14.87 -8.15 -23.65
N GLY A 49 -15.67 -7.12 -23.36
CA GLY A 49 -17.01 -7.27 -22.79
C GLY A 49 -17.05 -7.95 -21.43
N HIS A 50 -17.13 -7.15 -20.37
CA HIS A 50 -17.83 -7.59 -19.18
C HIS A 50 -19.32 -7.76 -19.55
N GLU A 51 -19.65 -8.89 -20.18
CA GLU A 51 -20.99 -9.43 -20.17
C GLU A 51 -21.36 -9.59 -18.69
N SER A 52 -22.21 -8.69 -18.22
CA SER A 52 -22.81 -8.73 -16.90
C SER A 52 -23.35 -10.15 -16.66
N PRO A 53 -22.92 -10.88 -15.60
CA PRO A 53 -23.60 -12.10 -15.20
C PRO A 53 -24.87 -11.67 -14.46
N GLY A 54 -25.79 -11.10 -15.21
CA GLY A 54 -27.14 -10.74 -14.80
C GLY A 54 -28.15 -11.47 -15.67
N ASN A 55 -27.89 -12.74 -15.98
CA ASN A 55 -28.93 -13.62 -16.50
C ASN A 55 -29.76 -14.13 -15.32
N GLU A 56 -31.06 -14.33 -15.56
CA GLU A 56 -31.92 -15.29 -14.84
C GLU A 56 -32.59 -14.87 -13.50
N ALA A 57 -33.16 -13.67 -13.38
CA ALA A 57 -34.13 -13.39 -12.30
C ALA A 57 -35.48 -12.79 -12.77
N GLY A 58 -35.78 -12.79 -14.07
CA GLY A 58 -36.96 -12.09 -14.61
C GLY A 58 -37.81 -12.82 -15.63
N ARG A 59 -37.55 -14.10 -15.93
CA ARG A 59 -38.22 -14.81 -17.06
C ARG A 59 -39.21 -15.90 -16.65
N GLU A 60 -39.69 -15.90 -15.41
CA GLU A 60 -40.68 -16.91 -14.94
C GLU A 60 -41.94 -16.31 -14.31
N LYS A 61 -42.18 -15.00 -14.45
CA LYS A 61 -43.44 -14.34 -14.09
C LYS A 61 -43.50 -13.14 -15.04
N ASN A 62 -44.18 -13.18 -16.19
CA ASN A 62 -45.52 -12.63 -16.37
C ASN A 62 -45.92 -12.72 -17.87
N ASN A 63 -47.10 -13.28 -18.11
CA ASN A 63 -48.01 -13.11 -19.27
C ASN A 63 -47.58 -13.62 -20.65
#